data_AF-A0A7X6YR30-F1
#
_entry.id   AF-A0A7X6YR30-F1
#
_cell.length_a   1.000
_cell.length_b   1.000
_cell.length_c   1.000
_cell.angle_alpha   90.00
_cell.angle_beta   90.00
_cell.angle_gamma   90.00
#
_symmetry.space_group_name_H-M   'P 1'
#
loop_
_entity.id
_entity.type
_entity.pdbx_description
1 polymer ?
#
loop_
_entity_poly.entity_id
_entity_poly.type
_entity_poly.pdbx_seq_one_letter_code
_entity_poly.pdbx_strand_id
1 'polypeptide(L)'
;MEKAKIDVYFAEQTSVLQDKLFADMISHSGDWPDNRAFLLVPERQKADLERAYLEEPGARGLMMSEVLSFSRLARRIFSEAGGAEAGTLSRPGKAMLIQR
;
A
#
# COMPACT_ATOMS: atom_id res chain seq x y z
N MET A 1 -14.30 -21.40 7.57
CA MET A 1 -13.52 -20.23 7.09
C MET A 1 -14.38 -19.51 6.08
N GLU A 2 -14.79 -18.29 6.40
CA GLU A 2 -15.49 -17.42 5.44
C GLU A 2 -14.55 -17.13 4.27
N LYS A 3 -15.03 -17.27 3.03
CA LYS A 3 -14.19 -17.00 1.85
C LYS A 3 -13.96 -15.49 1.78
N ALA A 4 -12.70 -15.09 1.67
CA ALA A 4 -12.36 -13.69 1.40
C ALA A 4 -13.06 -13.24 0.10
N LYS A 5 -13.88 -12.20 0.21
CA LYS A 5 -14.53 -11.58 -0.94
C LYS A 5 -13.49 -10.73 -1.68
N ILE A 6 -13.34 -10.97 -2.98
CA ILE A 6 -12.47 -10.18 -3.86
C ILE A 6 -13.38 -9.44 -4.83
N ASP A 7 -13.45 -8.12 -4.70
CA ASP A 7 -14.15 -7.25 -5.63
C ASP A 7 -13.14 -6.66 -6.63
N VAL A 8 -13.48 -6.69 -7.92
CA VAL A 8 -12.63 -6.15 -9.00
C VAL A 8 -13.33 -4.94 -9.60
N TYR A 9 -12.61 -3.81 -9.64
CA TYR A 9 -13.11 -2.55 -10.18
C TYR A 9 -12.28 -2.13 -11.39
N PHE A 10 -12.94 -1.53 -12.38
CA PHE A 10 -12.33 -0.95 -13.57
C PHE A 10 -12.96 0.39 -13.88
N ALA A 11 -12.16 1.34 -14.35
CA ALA A 11 -12.61 2.63 -14.85
C ALA A 11 -11.76 3.03 -16.06
N GLU A 12 -12.37 3.71 -17.03
CA GLU A 12 -11.65 4.25 -18.20
C GLU A 12 -10.69 5.37 -17.81
N GLN A 13 -11.01 6.11 -16.74
CA GLN A 13 -10.19 7.19 -16.20
C GLN A 13 -9.70 6.81 -14.80
N THR A 14 -8.39 6.93 -14.58
CA THR A 14 -7.77 6.61 -13.30
C THR A 14 -8.30 7.46 -12.15
N SER A 15 -8.67 8.72 -12.41
CA SER A 15 -9.26 9.63 -11.41
C SER A 15 -10.51 9.05 -10.77
N VAL A 16 -11.41 8.46 -11.57
CA VAL A 16 -12.65 7.86 -11.06
C VAL A 16 -12.36 6.70 -10.10
N LEU A 17 -11.35 5.88 -10.42
CA LEU A 17 -10.94 4.79 -9.54
C LEU A 17 -10.30 5.33 -8.26
N GLN A 18 -9.47 6.37 -8.36
CA GLN A 18 -8.83 7.03 -7.23
C GLN A 18 -9.87 7.61 -6.26
N ASP A 19 -10.83 8.40 -6.77
CA ASP A 19 -11.88 9.04 -5.96
C ASP A 19 -12.69 7.98 -5.21
N LYS A 20 -13.06 6.89 -5.90
CA LYS A 20 -13.75 5.77 -5.28
C LYS A 20 -12.91 5.13 -4.16
N LEU A 21 -11.64 4.84 -4.42
CA LEU A 21 -10.75 4.20 -3.43
C LEU A 21 -10.56 5.08 -2.20
N PHE A 22 -10.42 6.40 -2.39
CA PHE A 22 -10.29 7.35 -1.29
C PHE A 22 -11.58 7.44 -0.48
N ALA A 23 -12.74 7.51 -1.12
CA ALA A 23 -14.04 7.49 -0.45
C ALA A 23 -14.23 6.20 0.38
N ASP A 24 -13.85 5.04 -0.17
CA ASP A 24 -13.93 3.75 0.51
C ASP A 24 -13.00 3.74 1.75
N MET A 25 -11.77 4.25 1.62
CA MET A 25 -10.81 4.36 2.74
C MET A 25 -11.31 5.30 3.85
N ILE A 26 -11.83 6.47 3.49
CA ILE A 26 -12.36 7.46 4.44
C ILE A 26 -13.54 6.84 5.20
N SER A 27 -14.48 6.22 4.48
CA SER A 27 -15.65 5.56 5.06
C SER A 27 -15.23 4.44 6.02
N HIS A 28 -14.29 3.58 5.60
CA HIS A 28 -13.77 2.51 6.45
C HIS A 28 -13.13 3.06 7.73
N SER A 29 -12.33 4.12 7.64
CA SER A 29 -11.69 4.74 8.80
C SER A 29 -12.67 5.41 9.76
N GLY A 30 -13.82 5.88 9.26
CA GLY A 30 -14.89 6.44 10.06
C GLY A 30 -15.69 5.36 10.82
N ASP A 31 -16.01 4.28 10.13
CA ASP A 31 -16.81 3.17 10.69
C ASP A 31 -15.98 2.28 11.63
N TRP A 32 -14.70 2.08 11.32
CA TRP A 32 -13.79 1.17 12.01
C TRP A 32 -12.47 1.86 12.35
N PRO A 33 -12.46 2.83 13.27
CA PRO A 33 -11.29 3.66 13.55
C PRO A 33 -10.07 2.90 14.08
N ASP A 34 -10.26 1.70 14.63
CA ASP A 34 -9.18 0.82 15.13
C ASP A 34 -8.75 -0.25 14.12
N ASN A 35 -9.37 -0.29 12.93
CA ASN A 35 -9.05 -1.27 11.89
C ASN A 35 -8.20 -0.62 10.79
N ARG A 36 -7.12 -1.31 10.39
CA ARG A 36 -6.19 -0.78 9.40
C ARG A 36 -6.68 -1.08 7.98
N ALA A 37 -6.76 -0.04 7.17
CA ALA A 37 -6.90 -0.13 5.73
C ALA A 37 -5.57 0.18 5.03
N PHE A 38 -5.23 -0.61 4.02
CA PHE A 38 -4.03 -0.41 3.20
C PHE A 38 -4.42 -0.19 1.74
N LEU A 39 -3.98 0.93 1.16
CA LEU A 39 -3.99 1.12 -0.29
C LEU A 39 -2.64 0.72 -0.85
N LEU A 40 -2.59 -0.41 -1.56
CA LEU A 40 -1.38 -0.89 -2.21
C LEU A 40 -1.23 -0.29 -3.60
N VAL A 41 -0.10 0.38 -3.82
CA VAL A 41 0.17 1.13 -5.04
C VAL A 41 1.55 0.79 -5.62
N PRO A 42 1.78 1.05 -6.93
CA PRO A 42 3.12 1.00 -7.49
C PRO A 42 4.07 1.95 -6.75
N GLU A 43 5.32 1.53 -6.56
CA GLU A 43 6.34 2.30 -5.81
C GLU A 43 6.45 3.75 -6.29
N ARG A 44 6.39 3.97 -7.61
CA ARG A 44 6.54 5.28 -8.23
C ARG A 44 5.37 6.23 -7.96
N GLN A 45 4.20 5.72 -7.60
CA GLN A 45 2.97 6.51 -7.40
C GLN A 45 2.70 6.79 -5.92
N LYS A 46 3.43 6.15 -4.99
CA LYS A 46 3.15 6.22 -3.56
C LYS A 46 3.05 7.64 -3.03
N ALA A 47 4.07 8.46 -3.27
CA ALA A 47 4.14 9.80 -2.71
C ALA A 47 3.01 10.71 -3.24
N ASP A 48 2.72 10.61 -4.54
CA ASP A 48 1.68 11.42 -5.17
C ASP A 48 0.29 11.06 -4.66
N LEU A 49 -0.01 9.76 -4.55
CA LEU A 49 -1.29 9.27 -4.03
C LEU A 49 -1.46 9.52 -2.53
N GLU A 50 -0.38 9.43 -1.76
CA GLU A 50 -0.39 9.77 -0.33
C GLU A 50 -0.69 11.25 -0.12
N ARG A 51 -0.08 12.14 -0.92
CA ARG A 51 -0.39 13.57 -0.90
C ARG A 51 -1.84 13.84 -1.30
N ALA A 52 -2.30 13.22 -2.39
CA ALA A 52 -3.68 13.38 -2.86
C ALA A 52 -4.70 12.92 -1.81
N TYR A 53 -4.47 11.77 -1.16
CA TYR A 53 -5.33 11.28 -0.08
C TYR A 53 -5.41 12.24 1.11
N LEU A 54 -4.27 12.84 1.51
CA LEU A 54 -4.24 13.81 2.61
C LEU A 54 -4.96 15.13 2.28
N GLU A 55 -5.13 15.43 1.00
CA GLU A 55 -5.87 16.61 0.52
C GLU A 55 -7.38 16.37 0.44
N GLU A 56 -7.84 15.12 0.57
CA GLU A 56 -9.26 14.78 0.50
C GLU A 56 -10.04 15.28 1.73
N PRO A 57 -11.21 15.93 1.52
CA PRO A 57 -12.10 16.30 2.61
C PRO A 57 -12.52 15.09 3.44
N GLY A 58 -12.26 15.13 4.75
CA GLY A 58 -12.61 14.05 5.67
C GLY A 58 -11.48 13.07 5.95
N ALA A 59 -10.34 13.17 5.25
CA ALA A 59 -9.13 12.45 5.64
C ALA A 59 -8.63 12.95 7.00
N ARG A 60 -8.71 12.12 8.05
CA ARG A 60 -8.25 12.46 9.41
C ARG A 60 -6.75 12.16 9.64
N GLY A 61 -5.97 12.13 8.56
CA GLY A 61 -4.57 11.70 8.54
C GLY A 61 -4.38 10.19 8.23
N LEU A 62 -3.12 9.74 8.22
CA LEU A 62 -2.72 8.39 7.78
C LEU A 62 -2.53 7.38 8.94
N MET A 63 -3.29 7.52 10.04
CA MET A 63 -3.04 6.66 11.22
C MET A 63 -3.42 5.19 10.96
N MET A 64 -4.71 4.94 10.69
CA MET A 64 -5.22 3.59 10.37
C MET A 64 -5.51 3.41 8.89
N SER A 65 -5.27 4.43 8.08
CA SER A 65 -5.44 4.39 6.63
C SER A 65 -4.09 4.71 6.00
N GLU A 66 -3.44 3.74 5.37
CA GLU A 66 -2.06 3.86 4.90
C GLU A 66 -1.95 3.63 3.38
N VAL A 67 -1.23 4.50 2.68
CA VAL A 67 -0.82 4.27 1.28
C VAL A 67 0.56 3.61 1.26
N LEU A 68 0.64 2.37 0.80
CA LEU A 68 1.84 1.55 0.84
C LEU A 68 2.23 1.04 -0.54
N SER A 69 3.54 0.93 -0.78
CA SER A 69 4.05 0.14 -1.90
C SER A 69 4.22 -1.32 -1.50
N PHE A 70 4.30 -2.21 -2.49
CA PHE A 70 4.64 -3.62 -2.24
C PHE A 70 5.96 -3.79 -1.47
N SER A 71 6.98 -2.97 -1.78
CA SER A 71 8.27 -3.02 -1.07
C SER A 71 8.11 -2.63 0.40
N ARG A 72 7.28 -1.63 0.70
CA ARG A 72 7.00 -1.17 2.07
C ARG A 72 6.20 -2.20 2.84
N LEU A 73 5.17 -2.78 2.23
CA LEU A 73 4.39 -3.86 2.83
C LEU A 73 5.28 -5.05 3.17
N ALA A 74 6.11 -5.51 2.23
CA ALA A 74 7.01 -6.63 2.45
C ALA A 74 7.97 -6.37 3.62
N ARG A 75 8.60 -5.19 3.67
CA ARG A 75 9.46 -4.79 4.80
C ARG A 75 8.72 -4.82 6.13
N ARG A 76 7.47 -4.35 6.17
CA ARG A 76 6.66 -4.38 7.40
C ARG A 76 6.36 -5.81 7.82
N ILE A 77 5.95 -6.67 6.89
CA ILE A 77 5.71 -8.09 7.17
C ILE A 77 6.97 -8.75 7.73
N PHE A 78 8.14 -8.52 7.12
CA PHE A 78 9.40 -9.10 7.61
C PHE A 78 9.87 -8.50 8.94
N SER A 79 9.51 -7.26 9.25
CA SER A 79 9.79 -6.64 10.55
C SER A 79 8.97 -7.27 11.66
N GLU A 80 7.72 -7.65 11.38
CA GLU A 80 6.79 -8.21 12.38
C GLU A 80 6.95 -9.73 12.51
N ALA A 81 7.03 -10.45 11.39
CA ALA A 81 7.10 -11.91 11.36
C ALA A 81 8.54 -12.46 11.39
N GLY A 82 9.54 -11.59 11.30
CA GLY A 82 10.94 -11.95 11.09
C GLY A 82 11.28 -12.25 9.62
N GLY A 83 12.58 -12.51 9.36
CA GLY A 83 13.08 -12.83 8.01
C GLY A 83 13.76 -11.66 7.27
N ALA A 84 13.73 -10.45 7.82
CA ALA A 84 14.48 -9.30 7.31
C ALA A 84 16.01 -9.46 7.43
N GLU A 85 16.47 -10.36 8.29
CA GLU A 85 17.90 -10.62 8.56
C GLU A 85 18.60 -11.43 7.46
N ALA A 86 17.83 -11.96 6.49
CA ALA A 86 18.40 -12.54 5.29
C ALA A 86 19.05 -11.43 4.44
N GLY A 87 20.36 -11.24 4.60
CA GLY A 87 21.15 -10.25 3.89
C GLY A 87 20.81 -10.22 2.40
N THR A 88 20.18 -9.13 1.95
CA THR A 88 19.75 -9.04 0.55
C THR A 88 20.93 -8.58 -0.29
N LEU A 89 21.25 -9.34 -1.34
CA LEU A 89 22.34 -8.96 -2.22
C LEU A 89 21.95 -7.72 -3.05
N SER A 90 22.81 -6.71 -2.99
CA SER A 90 22.65 -5.49 -3.77
C SER A 90 22.65 -5.81 -5.27
N ARG A 91 22.09 -4.90 -6.09
CA ARG A 91 22.11 -5.06 -7.55
C ARG A 91 23.55 -5.24 -8.09
N PRO A 92 24.56 -4.46 -7.63
CA PRO A 92 25.96 -4.73 -7.98
C PRO A 92 26.46 -6.10 -7.52
N GLY A 93 26.17 -6.52 -6.27
CA GLY A 93 26.60 -7.82 -5.77
C GLY A 93 26.04 -8.99 -6.59
N LYS A 94 24.78 -8.89 -7.04
CA LYS A 94 24.16 -9.86 -7.97
C LYS A 94 24.89 -9.90 -9.31
N ALA A 95 25.30 -8.75 -9.84
CA ALA A 95 26.05 -8.70 -11.09
C ALA A 95 27.43 -9.38 -10.97
N MET A 96 28.11 -9.21 -9.84
CA MET A 96 29.40 -9.89 -9.57
C MET A 96 29.28 -11.41 -9.53
N LEU A 97 28.15 -11.96 -9.06
CA LEU A 97 27.90 -13.41 -9.07
C LEU A 97 27.64 -13.95 -10.48
N ILE A 98 26.96 -13.17 -11.34
CA ILE A 98 26.63 -13.57 -12.72
C ILE A 98 27.85 -13.55 -13.63
N GLN A 99 28.86 -12.72 -13.31
CA GLN A 99 30.11 -12.63 -14.09
C GLN A 99 31.13 -13.75 -13.80
N ARG A 100 30.75 -14.81 -13.07
CA ARG A 100 31.62 -15.98 -12.84
C ARG A 100 31.52 -17.02 -13.95
#